data_AF-I3TEU0-F1
#
_entry.id   AF-I3TEU0-F1
#
_cell.length_a   1.000
_cell.length_b   1.000
_cell.length_c   1.000
_cell.angle_alpha   90.00
_cell.angle_beta   90.00
_cell.angle_gamma   90.00
#
_symmetry.space_group_name_H-M   'P 1'
#
loop_
_entity.id
_entity.type
_entity.pdbx_description
1 polymer ?
#
loop_
_entity_poly.entity_id
_entity_poly.type
_entity_poly.pdbx_seq_one_letter_code
_entity_poly.pdbx_strand_id
1 'polypeptide(L)'
;MTETVRDYSLVDEYIRSMKFEKINKGLFVLPGLLLFPASLGLIAELAYLITLSPVPWLVLGALTVMFSGFLVSSAVASYTLLKKASLHFYDSAVVVYYWSRKENFENVLNYLQERREVRSLPSPVTGLLLNLLVGGIGYIAILYYVEKSIREHIRVEEKALFGVWTIEPAGPGDLVRDVFLTVATLGLYLSYWAWRVVSLYNEHVEEIHGQHPNPPSRRGLLGVDHPDLTLSGVLGVVLAVGGLDALLAWLGLYAHVHFAVVLGLALSYTGLKLSDKPIRGLAVSYGLVYLGFAFSTLVGFAGYTTYTNLAKLFESSASEAYKLGALGILFYIFFNNFSIALSSAPPLLGPLVVGYGLSNSGVIYGALLASGEATPLLFIMPHTPVELLGYAVFTVASAQLASGKGSPWKTIVVGSLVLLAAAAVETSLIASRLH
;
A
#
# COMPACT_ATOMS: atom_id res chain seq x y z
N MET A 1 5.16 -44.05 -41.56
CA MET A 1 6.43 -43.29 -41.46
C MET A 1 6.38 -41.92 -42.13
N THR A 2 5.49 -41.69 -43.09
CA THR A 2 5.29 -40.40 -43.79
C THR A 2 4.31 -39.44 -43.09
N GLU A 3 3.39 -39.93 -42.25
CA GLU A 3 2.49 -39.06 -41.46
C GLU A 3 3.21 -38.39 -40.29
N THR A 4 4.08 -39.10 -39.57
CA THR A 4 4.85 -38.55 -38.45
C THR A 4 5.78 -37.42 -38.87
N VAL A 5 6.42 -37.49 -40.05
CA VAL A 5 7.31 -36.43 -40.56
C VAL A 5 6.54 -35.15 -40.94
N ARG A 6 5.29 -35.28 -41.38
CA ARG A 6 4.41 -34.15 -41.75
C ARG A 6 3.89 -33.39 -40.51
N ASP A 7 3.66 -34.09 -39.41
CA ASP A 7 3.22 -33.47 -38.15
C ASP A 7 4.32 -32.65 -37.49
N TYR A 8 5.60 -33.07 -37.57
CA TYR A 8 6.71 -32.27 -37.03
C TYR A 8 6.95 -30.97 -37.82
N SER A 9 6.70 -30.95 -39.13
CA SER A 9 6.86 -29.73 -39.94
C SER A 9 5.82 -28.66 -39.62
N LEU A 10 4.57 -29.06 -39.35
CA LEU A 10 3.49 -28.12 -39.00
C LEU A 10 3.68 -27.51 -37.61
N VAL A 11 4.16 -28.30 -36.65
CA VAL A 11 4.47 -27.82 -35.30
C VAL A 11 5.67 -26.87 -35.31
N ASP A 12 6.74 -27.19 -36.05
CA ASP A 12 7.90 -26.31 -36.19
C ASP A 12 7.54 -24.99 -36.90
N GLU A 13 6.71 -25.05 -37.95
CA GLU A 13 6.20 -23.86 -38.64
C GLU A 13 5.33 -22.99 -37.72
N TYR A 14 4.43 -23.60 -36.95
CA TYR A 14 3.60 -22.91 -35.96
C TYR A 14 4.45 -22.20 -34.91
N ILE A 15 5.47 -22.87 -34.37
CA ILE A 15 6.35 -22.30 -33.34
C ILE A 15 7.21 -21.17 -33.91
N ARG A 16 7.77 -21.34 -35.10
CA ARG A 16 8.54 -20.27 -35.78
C ARG A 16 7.68 -19.05 -36.12
N SER A 17 6.36 -19.21 -36.24
CA SER A 17 5.43 -18.11 -36.52
C SER A 17 5.10 -17.24 -35.29
N MET A 18 5.37 -17.73 -34.07
CA MET A 18 5.10 -17.01 -32.83
C MET A 18 5.96 -15.76 -32.71
N LYS A 19 5.37 -14.67 -32.20
CA LYS A 19 6.04 -13.37 -32.06
C LYS A 19 5.95 -12.89 -30.61
N PHE A 20 7.10 -12.62 -30.03
CA PHE A 20 7.21 -12.04 -28.70
C PHE A 20 7.36 -10.53 -28.81
N GLU A 21 6.30 -9.80 -28.47
CA GLU A 21 6.25 -8.34 -28.63
C GLU A 21 6.47 -7.62 -27.30
N LYS A 22 7.37 -6.64 -27.33
CA LYS A 22 7.54 -5.66 -26.24
C LYS A 22 6.33 -4.73 -26.15
N ILE A 23 6.07 -4.22 -24.96
CA ILE A 23 5.01 -3.27 -24.66
C ILE A 23 5.60 -1.85 -24.63
N ASN A 24 4.92 -0.89 -25.27
CA ASN A 24 5.29 0.53 -25.19
C ASN A 24 5.02 1.07 -23.78
N LYS A 25 6.05 1.62 -23.13
CA LYS A 25 6.00 2.12 -21.75
C LYS A 25 5.14 3.38 -21.56
N GLY A 26 4.99 4.22 -22.60
CA GLY A 26 4.40 5.56 -22.48
C GLY A 26 2.96 5.59 -21.97
N LEU A 27 2.12 4.64 -22.43
CA LEU A 27 0.73 4.51 -22.01
C LEU A 27 0.58 4.27 -20.50
N PHE A 28 1.53 3.56 -19.90
CA PHE A 28 1.45 3.06 -18.53
C PHE A 28 1.82 4.10 -17.47
N VAL A 29 2.45 5.20 -17.89
CA VAL A 29 2.81 6.34 -17.03
C VAL A 29 1.60 7.28 -16.85
N LEU A 30 0.65 7.29 -17.78
CA LEU A 30 -0.49 8.22 -17.75
C LEU A 30 -1.38 8.12 -16.50
N PRO A 31 -1.73 6.91 -15.99
CA PRO A 31 -2.56 6.80 -14.80
C PRO A 31 -2.03 7.58 -13.59
N GLY A 32 -0.74 7.44 -13.26
CA GLY A 32 -0.18 8.17 -12.11
C GLY A 32 -0.06 9.67 -12.34
N LEU A 33 0.22 10.10 -13.58
CA LEU A 33 0.26 11.52 -13.95
C LEU A 33 -1.11 12.21 -13.83
N LEU A 34 -2.20 11.47 -14.04
CA LEU A 34 -3.57 11.97 -13.91
C LEU A 34 -4.10 11.85 -12.48
N LEU A 35 -3.69 10.80 -11.75
CA LEU A 35 -4.05 10.60 -10.34
C LEU A 35 -3.43 11.66 -9.42
N PHE A 36 -2.23 12.13 -9.72
CA PHE A 36 -1.55 13.17 -8.93
C PHE A 36 -2.36 14.48 -8.77
N PRO A 37 -2.69 15.20 -9.86
CA PRO A 37 -3.49 16.41 -9.75
C PRO A 37 -4.92 16.11 -9.26
N ALA A 38 -5.49 14.93 -9.55
CA ALA A 38 -6.80 14.54 -9.02
C ALA A 38 -6.78 14.41 -7.49
N SER A 39 -5.73 13.80 -6.93
CA SER A 39 -5.58 13.62 -5.48
C SER A 39 -5.35 14.96 -4.76
N LEU A 40 -4.52 15.84 -5.33
CA LEU A 40 -4.34 17.20 -4.83
C LEU A 40 -5.65 17.99 -4.81
N GLY A 41 -6.41 17.93 -5.91
CA GLY A 41 -7.69 18.62 -5.97
C GLY A 41 -8.73 18.02 -5.03
N LEU A 42 -8.73 16.69 -4.80
CA LEU A 42 -9.60 16.06 -3.80
C LEU A 42 -9.30 16.56 -2.38
N ILE A 43 -8.02 16.69 -2.01
CA ILE A 43 -7.61 17.28 -0.73
C ILE A 43 -8.10 18.72 -0.62
N ALA A 44 -8.04 19.48 -1.72
CA ALA A 44 -8.56 20.84 -1.75
C ALA A 44 -10.09 20.91 -1.62
N GLU A 45 -10.82 20.00 -2.29
CA GLU A 45 -12.29 19.91 -2.19
C GLU A 45 -12.77 19.59 -0.77
N LEU A 46 -12.04 18.74 -0.03
CA LEU A 46 -12.38 18.45 1.37
C LEU A 46 -12.44 19.72 2.22
N ALA A 47 -11.56 20.69 1.98
CA ALA A 47 -11.59 21.96 2.70
C ALA A 47 -12.88 22.74 2.41
N TYR A 48 -13.34 22.80 1.16
CA TYR A 48 -14.59 23.45 0.77
C TYR A 48 -15.83 22.75 1.35
N LEU A 49 -15.86 21.41 1.32
CA LEU A 49 -16.95 20.62 1.89
C LEU A 49 -17.09 20.85 3.40
N ILE A 50 -15.97 20.85 4.12
CA ILE A 50 -15.96 21.04 5.59
C ILE A 50 -16.32 22.47 5.97
N THR A 51 -15.91 23.46 5.17
CA THR A 51 -16.27 24.87 5.37
C THR A 51 -17.64 25.24 4.80
N LEU A 52 -18.39 24.28 4.25
CA LEU A 52 -19.66 24.50 3.56
C LEU A 52 -19.59 25.61 2.49
N SER A 53 -18.41 25.79 1.90
CA SER A 53 -18.15 26.80 0.87
C SER A 53 -18.35 26.20 -0.52
N PRO A 54 -18.87 26.95 -1.50
CA PRO A 54 -19.03 26.45 -2.85
C PRO A 54 -17.68 26.17 -3.49
N VAL A 55 -17.50 24.97 -4.06
CA VAL A 55 -16.30 24.61 -4.81
C VAL A 55 -16.28 25.43 -6.12
N PRO A 56 -15.16 26.09 -6.47
CA PRO A 56 -15.06 26.81 -7.74
C PRO A 56 -15.29 25.87 -8.93
N TRP A 57 -16.18 26.26 -9.86
CA TRP A 57 -16.55 25.41 -11.01
C TRP A 57 -15.34 24.99 -11.88
N LEU A 58 -14.32 25.85 -11.96
CA LEU A 58 -13.09 25.57 -12.69
C LEU A 58 -12.28 24.44 -12.03
N VAL A 59 -12.25 24.40 -10.69
CA VAL A 59 -11.59 23.35 -9.90
C VAL A 59 -12.33 22.04 -10.09
N LEU A 60 -13.66 22.06 -9.99
CA LEU A 60 -14.51 20.88 -10.21
C LEU A 60 -14.38 20.33 -11.63
N GLY A 61 -14.34 21.21 -12.64
CA GLY A 61 -14.12 20.84 -14.03
C GLY A 61 -12.75 20.21 -14.27
N ALA A 62 -11.69 20.81 -13.72
CA ALA A 62 -10.34 20.25 -13.80
C ALA A 62 -10.25 18.88 -13.12
N LEU A 63 -10.84 18.73 -11.93
CA LEU A 63 -10.90 17.47 -11.20
C LEU A 63 -11.64 16.37 -11.96
N THR A 64 -12.80 16.72 -12.53
CA THR A 64 -13.57 15.79 -13.35
C THR A 64 -12.75 15.28 -14.53
N VAL A 65 -12.02 16.17 -15.21
CA VAL A 65 -11.15 15.80 -16.34
C VAL A 65 -10.00 14.90 -15.88
N MET A 66 -9.32 15.24 -14.78
CA MET A 66 -8.20 14.45 -14.26
C MET A 66 -8.64 13.07 -13.76
N PHE A 67 -9.75 13.00 -13.03
CA PHE A 67 -10.31 11.74 -12.55
C PHE A 67 -10.82 10.85 -13.69
N SER A 68 -11.54 11.44 -14.66
CA SER A 68 -11.99 10.71 -15.86
C SER A 68 -10.81 10.24 -16.70
N GLY A 69 -9.77 11.07 -16.81
CA GLY A 69 -8.52 10.70 -17.46
C GLY A 69 -7.83 9.53 -16.75
N PHE A 70 -7.72 9.58 -15.42
CA PHE A 70 -7.19 8.49 -14.61
C PHE A 70 -7.99 7.19 -14.81
N LEU A 71 -9.32 7.28 -14.78
CA LEU A 71 -10.22 6.15 -15.03
C LEU A 71 -9.99 5.49 -16.39
N VAL A 72 -10.03 6.29 -17.46
CA VAL A 72 -9.89 5.81 -18.84
C VAL A 72 -8.49 5.27 -19.09
N SER A 73 -7.46 6.00 -18.68
CA SER A 73 -6.07 5.57 -18.85
C SER A 73 -5.76 4.28 -18.08
N SER A 74 -6.27 4.15 -16.85
CA SER A 74 -6.15 2.93 -16.03
C SER A 74 -6.84 1.73 -16.67
N ALA A 75 -8.05 1.93 -17.21
CA ALA A 75 -8.80 0.88 -17.90
C ALA A 75 -8.09 0.40 -19.18
N VAL A 76 -7.60 1.33 -20.01
CA VAL A 76 -6.89 1.01 -21.26
C VAL A 76 -5.53 0.38 -20.98
N ALA A 77 -4.78 0.90 -20.01
CA ALA A 77 -3.51 0.32 -19.58
C ALA A 77 -3.71 -1.11 -19.05
N SER A 78 -4.68 -1.31 -18.16
CA SER A 78 -5.01 -2.63 -17.61
C SER A 78 -5.37 -3.65 -18.69
N TYR A 79 -6.27 -3.28 -19.61
CA TYR A 79 -6.65 -4.14 -20.73
C TYR A 79 -5.45 -4.53 -21.59
N THR A 80 -4.61 -3.55 -21.93
CA THR A 80 -3.44 -3.75 -22.78
C THR A 80 -2.43 -4.68 -22.11
N LEU A 81 -2.13 -4.42 -20.83
CA LEU A 81 -1.18 -5.23 -20.05
C LEU A 81 -1.66 -6.66 -19.89
N LEU A 82 -2.91 -6.87 -19.45
CA LEU A 82 -3.47 -8.20 -19.27
C LEU A 82 -3.54 -8.96 -20.59
N LYS A 83 -3.89 -8.30 -21.70
CA LYS A 83 -3.93 -8.93 -23.03
C LYS A 83 -2.54 -9.39 -23.45
N LYS A 84 -1.54 -8.52 -23.34
CA LYS A 84 -0.15 -8.82 -23.72
C LYS A 84 0.45 -9.91 -22.83
N ALA A 85 0.31 -9.79 -21.50
CA ALA A 85 0.78 -10.80 -20.56
C ALA A 85 0.10 -12.17 -20.79
N SER A 86 -1.23 -12.20 -20.99
CA SER A 86 -1.96 -13.46 -21.19
C SER A 86 -1.55 -14.19 -22.47
N LEU A 87 -1.37 -13.43 -23.57
CA LEU A 87 -0.90 -13.96 -24.84
C LEU A 87 0.55 -14.43 -24.71
N HIS A 88 1.44 -13.58 -24.20
CA HIS A 88 2.85 -13.89 -23.98
C HIS A 88 3.03 -15.13 -23.15
N PHE A 89 2.28 -15.26 -22.05
CA PHE A 89 2.27 -16.49 -21.29
C PHE A 89 1.94 -17.62 -22.26
N TYR A 90 0.74 -17.71 -22.84
CA TYR A 90 0.40 -18.82 -23.73
C TYR A 90 1.50 -19.15 -24.77
N ASP A 91 1.95 -18.11 -25.48
CA ASP A 91 3.14 -17.98 -26.32
C ASP A 91 4.33 -18.83 -25.82
N SER A 92 4.87 -18.30 -24.73
CA SER A 92 6.09 -18.73 -24.08
C SER A 92 6.04 -20.17 -23.61
N ALA A 93 4.87 -20.65 -23.15
CA ALA A 93 4.76 -22.06 -22.75
C ALA A 93 4.96 -23.03 -23.90
N VAL A 94 4.37 -22.72 -25.05
CA VAL A 94 4.47 -23.59 -26.22
C VAL A 94 5.91 -23.63 -26.70
N VAL A 95 6.60 -22.49 -26.68
CA VAL A 95 7.99 -22.37 -27.11
C VAL A 95 8.96 -23.05 -26.13
N VAL A 96 8.82 -22.81 -24.82
CA VAL A 96 9.62 -23.47 -23.77
C VAL A 96 9.42 -24.98 -23.83
N TYR A 97 8.17 -25.45 -24.00
CA TYR A 97 7.83 -26.86 -24.21
C TYR A 97 8.56 -27.45 -25.42
N TYR A 98 8.62 -26.73 -26.54
CA TYR A 98 9.31 -27.17 -27.75
C TYR A 98 10.82 -27.32 -27.57
N TRP A 99 11.47 -26.36 -26.90
CA TRP A 99 12.91 -26.40 -26.69
C TRP A 99 13.33 -27.42 -25.62
N SER A 100 12.54 -27.60 -24.56
CA SER A 100 12.81 -28.55 -23.46
C SER A 100 12.51 -30.01 -23.79
N ARG A 101 11.66 -30.27 -24.80
CA ARG A 101 11.30 -31.61 -25.33
C ARG A 101 12.49 -32.49 -25.73
N LYS A 102 13.69 -31.93 -25.90
CA LYS A 102 14.88 -32.70 -26.27
C LYS A 102 15.57 -33.40 -25.08
N GLU A 103 15.27 -33.03 -23.83
CA GLU A 103 16.02 -33.53 -22.68
C GLU A 103 15.17 -34.04 -21.49
N ASN A 104 13.93 -33.58 -21.24
CA ASN A 104 13.19 -34.03 -20.03
C ASN A 104 11.64 -33.84 -20.06
N PHE A 105 10.87 -34.89 -20.41
CA PHE A 105 9.40 -34.84 -20.55
C PHE A 105 8.63 -34.58 -19.24
N GLU A 106 9.17 -35.00 -18.09
CA GLU A 106 8.52 -34.88 -16.78
C GLU A 106 8.50 -33.41 -16.29
N ASN A 107 9.60 -32.68 -16.50
CA ASN A 107 9.67 -31.22 -16.22
C ASN A 107 8.64 -30.42 -17.02
N VAL A 108 8.32 -30.92 -18.21
CA VAL A 108 7.43 -30.28 -19.17
C VAL A 108 5.96 -30.53 -18.84
N LEU A 109 5.63 -31.74 -18.38
CA LEU A 109 4.31 -32.05 -17.82
C LEU A 109 4.03 -31.23 -16.55
N ASN A 110 5.03 -31.14 -15.67
CA ASN A 110 4.96 -30.31 -14.46
C ASN A 110 4.77 -28.83 -14.83
N TYR A 111 5.49 -28.31 -15.82
CA TYR A 111 5.34 -26.95 -16.33
C TYR A 111 3.92 -26.66 -16.85
N LEU A 112 3.33 -27.56 -17.64
CA LEU A 112 1.97 -27.37 -18.19
C LEU A 112 0.87 -27.53 -17.12
N GLN A 113 1.05 -28.44 -16.16
CA GLN A 113 0.13 -28.62 -15.04
C GLN A 113 0.17 -27.42 -14.10
N GLU A 114 1.36 -27.00 -13.66
CA GLU A 114 1.57 -25.83 -12.79
C GLU A 114 0.97 -24.59 -13.45
N ARG A 115 1.14 -24.42 -14.77
CA ARG A 115 0.58 -23.27 -15.48
C ARG A 115 -0.94 -23.29 -15.64
N ARG A 116 -1.54 -24.47 -15.79
CA ARG A 116 -2.99 -24.62 -15.83
C ARG A 116 -3.61 -24.31 -14.47
N GLU A 117 -2.90 -24.64 -13.39
CA GLU A 117 -3.35 -24.43 -12.01
C GLU A 117 -3.05 -23.01 -11.49
N VAL A 118 -2.01 -22.34 -12.00
CA VAL A 118 -1.51 -21.03 -11.50
C VAL A 118 -1.98 -19.84 -12.35
N ARG A 119 -2.94 -19.99 -13.28
CA ARG A 119 -3.50 -18.84 -14.03
C ARG A 119 -4.31 -17.92 -13.10
N SER A 120 -3.63 -17.04 -12.38
CA SER A 120 -4.22 -16.09 -11.41
C SER A 120 -4.57 -14.73 -12.01
N LEU A 121 -4.30 -14.50 -13.31
CA LEU A 121 -4.61 -13.22 -13.95
C LEU A 121 -6.08 -13.15 -14.41
N PRO A 122 -6.77 -12.03 -14.13
CA PRO A 122 -8.10 -11.79 -14.69
C PRO A 122 -8.03 -11.62 -16.21
N SER A 123 -9.15 -11.90 -16.89
CA SER A 123 -9.23 -11.63 -18.33
C SER A 123 -9.03 -10.13 -18.63
N PRO A 124 -8.56 -9.74 -19.83
CA PRO A 124 -8.40 -8.34 -20.19
C PRO A 124 -9.70 -7.53 -20.03
N VAL A 125 -10.84 -8.13 -20.38
CA VAL A 125 -12.17 -7.52 -20.22
C VAL A 125 -12.53 -7.35 -18.76
N THR A 126 -12.23 -8.35 -17.91
CA THR A 126 -12.42 -8.23 -16.46
C THR A 126 -11.60 -7.09 -15.88
N GLY A 127 -10.33 -6.95 -16.28
CA GLY A 127 -9.49 -5.84 -15.83
C GLY A 127 -10.00 -4.47 -16.27
N LEU A 128 -10.50 -4.36 -17.50
CA LEU A 128 -11.15 -3.15 -18.01
C LEU A 128 -12.39 -2.80 -17.19
N LEU A 129 -13.31 -3.75 -17.02
CA LEU A 129 -14.56 -3.55 -16.28
C LEU A 129 -14.31 -3.21 -14.82
N LEU A 130 -13.36 -3.89 -14.18
CA LEU A 130 -12.98 -3.61 -12.80
C LEU A 130 -12.58 -2.14 -12.64
N ASN A 131 -11.72 -1.63 -13.51
CA ASN A 131 -11.30 -0.23 -13.47
C ASN A 131 -12.48 0.73 -13.68
N LEU A 132 -13.34 0.47 -14.67
CA LEU A 132 -14.50 1.32 -14.92
C LEU A 132 -15.45 1.36 -13.73
N LEU A 133 -15.66 0.22 -13.05
CA LEU A 133 -16.59 0.10 -11.93
C LEU A 133 -16.05 0.66 -10.61
N VAL A 134 -14.73 0.65 -10.40
CA VAL A 134 -14.09 1.09 -9.14
C VAL A 134 -13.31 2.39 -9.29
N GLY A 135 -13.61 3.19 -10.31
CA GLY A 135 -13.00 4.52 -10.47
C GLY A 135 -11.50 4.50 -10.78
N GLY A 136 -10.99 3.45 -11.44
CA GLY A 136 -9.58 3.29 -11.83
C GLY A 136 -8.66 2.73 -10.74
N ILE A 137 -9.12 2.65 -9.49
CA ILE A 137 -8.31 2.14 -8.35
C ILE A 137 -7.94 0.65 -8.54
N GLY A 138 -8.74 -0.10 -9.31
CA GLY A 138 -8.48 -1.51 -9.64
C GLY A 138 -7.15 -1.74 -10.34
N TYR A 139 -6.57 -0.70 -10.97
CA TYR A 139 -5.28 -0.78 -11.63
C TYR A 139 -4.14 -1.13 -10.67
N ILE A 140 -4.19 -0.65 -9.41
CA ILE A 140 -3.21 -0.98 -8.38
C ILE A 140 -3.15 -2.49 -8.14
N ALA A 141 -4.31 -3.13 -7.98
CA ALA A 141 -4.39 -4.58 -7.79
C ALA A 141 -3.92 -5.32 -9.04
N ILE A 142 -4.32 -4.86 -10.23
CA ILE A 142 -3.91 -5.47 -11.50
C ILE A 142 -2.40 -5.40 -11.69
N LEU A 143 -1.77 -4.25 -11.43
CA LEU A 143 -0.30 -4.11 -11.51
C LEU A 143 0.40 -5.10 -10.59
N TYR A 144 -0.04 -5.21 -9.34
CA TYR A 144 0.53 -6.18 -8.40
C TYR A 144 0.41 -7.62 -8.90
N TYR A 145 -0.79 -8.06 -9.30
CA TYR A 145 -1.00 -9.43 -9.76
C TYR A 145 -0.26 -9.73 -11.07
N VAL A 146 -0.17 -8.77 -11.98
CA VAL A 146 0.63 -8.90 -13.21
C VAL A 146 2.11 -9.02 -12.88
N GLU A 147 2.66 -8.12 -12.05
CA GLU A 147 4.06 -8.19 -11.64
C GLU A 147 4.38 -9.53 -10.97
N LYS A 148 3.53 -9.95 -10.02
CA LYS A 148 3.65 -11.25 -9.37
C LYS A 148 3.67 -12.40 -10.38
N SER A 149 2.71 -12.42 -11.30
CA SER A 149 2.58 -13.49 -12.30
C SER A 149 3.77 -13.50 -13.28
N ILE A 150 4.29 -12.33 -13.66
CA ILE A 150 5.48 -12.23 -14.52
C ILE A 150 6.71 -12.76 -13.80
N ARG A 151 6.93 -12.39 -12.53
CA ARG A 151 8.08 -12.90 -11.75
C ARG A 151 8.03 -14.41 -11.56
N GLU A 152 6.86 -14.94 -11.22
CA GLU A 152 6.64 -16.39 -11.09
C GLU A 152 6.88 -17.09 -12.43
N HIS A 153 6.35 -16.52 -13.52
CA HIS A 153 6.57 -17.03 -14.86
C HIS A 153 8.05 -17.07 -15.25
N ILE A 154 8.78 -15.97 -15.06
CA ILE A 154 10.22 -15.90 -15.35
C ILE A 154 10.96 -16.97 -14.55
N ARG A 155 10.69 -17.09 -13.24
CA ARG A 155 11.34 -18.06 -12.37
C ARG A 155 11.13 -19.51 -12.86
N VAL A 156 9.91 -19.84 -13.28
CA VAL A 156 9.59 -21.18 -13.79
C VAL A 156 10.31 -21.43 -15.11
N GLU A 157 10.38 -20.46 -16.00
CA GLU A 157 11.08 -20.59 -17.28
C GLU A 157 12.59 -20.67 -17.14
N GLU A 158 13.20 -19.84 -16.31
CA GLU A 158 14.63 -19.91 -16.00
C GLU A 158 14.98 -21.28 -15.41
N LYS A 159 14.14 -21.80 -14.50
CA LYS A 159 14.33 -23.14 -13.93
C LYS A 159 14.22 -24.23 -15.01
N ALA A 160 13.27 -24.11 -15.93
CA ALA A 160 13.06 -25.10 -17.00
C ALA A 160 14.16 -25.07 -18.08
N LEU A 161 14.65 -23.87 -18.44
CA LEU A 161 15.63 -23.67 -19.52
C LEU A 161 17.08 -23.73 -19.02
N PHE A 162 17.36 -23.32 -17.79
CA PHE A 162 18.72 -23.16 -17.26
C PHE A 162 18.98 -23.87 -15.93
N GLY A 163 17.97 -24.48 -15.30
CA GLY A 163 18.10 -25.20 -14.03
C GLY A 163 18.31 -24.31 -12.79
N VAL A 164 18.27 -22.98 -12.94
CA VAL A 164 18.45 -21.99 -11.88
C VAL A 164 17.36 -20.92 -11.96
N TRP A 165 17.14 -20.16 -10.88
CA TRP A 165 16.26 -18.99 -10.91
C TRP A 165 16.96 -17.80 -10.25
N THR A 166 16.64 -16.60 -10.72
CA THR A 166 17.32 -15.36 -10.32
C THR A 166 16.39 -14.37 -9.64
N ILE A 167 15.11 -14.39 -10.00
CA ILE A 167 14.10 -13.43 -9.52
C ILE A 167 13.37 -13.95 -8.27
N GLU A 168 13.24 -13.07 -7.28
CA GLU A 168 12.41 -13.31 -6.09
C GLU A 168 10.90 -13.11 -6.39
N PRO A 169 10.02 -13.96 -5.82
CA PRO A 169 8.58 -13.81 -5.97
C PRO A 169 8.06 -12.53 -5.30
N ALA A 170 7.03 -11.92 -5.88
CA ALA A 170 6.37 -10.77 -5.24
C ALA A 170 5.50 -11.22 -4.06
N GLY A 171 5.75 -10.65 -2.88
CA GLY A 171 5.01 -10.94 -1.65
C GLY A 171 3.96 -9.88 -1.31
N PRO A 172 3.17 -10.07 -0.24
CA PRO A 172 2.24 -9.05 0.25
C PRO A 172 2.94 -7.75 0.70
N GLY A 173 4.19 -7.85 1.15
CA GLY A 173 5.01 -6.69 1.51
C GLY A 173 5.29 -5.77 0.33
N ASP A 174 5.46 -6.30 -0.89
CA ASP A 174 5.63 -5.50 -2.09
C ASP A 174 4.38 -4.69 -2.42
N LEU A 175 3.20 -5.30 -2.31
CA LEU A 175 1.92 -4.61 -2.51
C LEU A 175 1.78 -3.44 -1.52
N VAL A 176 1.99 -3.69 -0.23
CA VAL A 176 1.85 -2.63 0.79
C VAL A 176 2.88 -1.52 0.57
N ARG A 177 4.13 -1.86 0.19
CA ARG A 177 5.16 -0.87 -0.16
C ARG A 177 4.73 0.00 -1.34
N ASP A 178 4.26 -0.62 -2.41
CA ASP A 178 3.94 0.13 -3.63
C ASP A 178 2.68 1.00 -3.43
N VAL A 179 1.68 0.49 -2.70
CA VAL A 179 0.51 1.30 -2.27
C VAL A 179 0.96 2.44 -1.35
N PHE A 180 1.83 2.18 -0.38
CA PHE A 180 2.41 3.20 0.51
C PHE A 180 3.07 4.33 -0.28
N LEU A 181 3.95 4.00 -1.23
CA LEU A 181 4.64 4.98 -2.05
C LEU A 181 3.71 5.70 -3.03
N THR A 182 2.71 5.01 -3.58
CA THR A 182 1.65 5.62 -4.40
C THR A 182 0.88 6.65 -3.60
N VAL A 183 0.39 6.32 -2.40
CA VAL A 183 -0.35 7.28 -1.57
C VAL A 183 0.56 8.44 -1.14
N ALA A 184 1.77 8.14 -0.64
CA ALA A 184 2.72 9.15 -0.15
C ALA A 184 3.14 10.18 -1.22
N THR A 185 3.09 9.79 -2.50
CA THR A 185 3.39 10.66 -3.64
C THR A 185 2.12 11.16 -4.34
N LEU A 186 0.96 11.03 -3.68
CA LEU A 186 -0.36 11.42 -4.17
C LEU A 186 -0.72 10.79 -5.53
N GLY A 187 -0.10 9.66 -5.89
CA GLY A 187 -0.34 8.95 -7.15
C GLY A 187 0.85 8.90 -8.09
N LEU A 188 1.86 9.77 -7.96
CA LEU A 188 2.98 9.82 -8.92
C LEU A 188 3.78 8.52 -8.99
N TYR A 189 3.99 7.85 -7.85
CA TYR A 189 4.71 6.58 -7.82
C TYR A 189 4.00 5.48 -8.63
N LEU A 190 2.67 5.59 -8.85
CA LEU A 190 1.95 4.64 -9.71
C LEU A 190 2.50 4.64 -11.14
N SER A 191 2.97 5.79 -11.63
CA SER A 191 3.64 5.90 -12.94
C SER A 191 4.94 5.12 -12.98
N TYR A 192 5.76 5.25 -11.92
CA TYR A 192 7.01 4.50 -11.79
C TYR A 192 6.75 3.00 -11.63
N TRP A 193 5.77 2.62 -10.80
CA TRP A 193 5.39 1.23 -10.60
C TRP A 193 4.93 0.60 -11.91
N ALA A 194 4.04 1.24 -12.65
CA ALA A 194 3.60 0.74 -13.95
C ALA A 194 4.77 0.64 -14.95
N TRP A 195 5.66 1.64 -15.00
CA TRP A 195 6.89 1.58 -15.80
C TRP A 195 7.79 0.40 -15.41
N ARG A 196 7.91 0.11 -14.10
CA ARG A 196 8.71 -1.01 -13.57
C ARG A 196 8.15 -2.35 -14.02
N VAL A 197 6.84 -2.57 -13.90
CA VAL A 197 6.18 -3.81 -14.33
C VAL A 197 6.36 -4.05 -15.84
N VAL A 198 6.17 -3.01 -16.65
CA VAL A 198 6.34 -3.11 -18.11
C VAL A 198 7.80 -3.31 -18.50
N SER A 199 8.74 -2.72 -17.75
CA SER A 199 10.18 -2.93 -17.99
C SER A 199 10.57 -4.37 -17.70
N LEU A 200 10.11 -4.94 -16.57
CA LEU A 200 10.32 -6.35 -16.23
C LEU A 200 9.79 -7.29 -17.32
N TYR A 201 8.60 -7.04 -17.85
CA TYR A 201 8.05 -7.80 -18.98
C TYR A 201 8.94 -7.69 -20.23
N ASN A 202 9.34 -6.48 -20.60
CA ASN A 202 10.12 -6.23 -21.82
C ASN A 202 11.53 -6.81 -21.74
N GLU A 203 12.18 -6.73 -20.58
CA GLU A 203 13.49 -7.33 -20.31
C GLU A 203 13.40 -8.85 -20.42
N HIS A 204 12.36 -9.47 -19.83
CA HIS A 204 12.13 -10.90 -20.00
C HIS A 204 11.94 -11.31 -21.47
N VAL A 205 11.11 -10.59 -22.23
CA VAL A 205 10.92 -10.84 -23.66
C VAL A 205 12.24 -10.72 -24.44
N GLU A 206 13.07 -9.74 -24.10
CA GLU A 206 14.36 -9.53 -24.76
C GLU A 206 15.38 -10.63 -24.44
N GLU A 207 15.50 -11.00 -23.18
CA GLU A 207 16.54 -11.92 -22.72
C GLU A 207 16.22 -13.39 -23.02
N ILE A 208 14.98 -13.82 -22.81
CA ILE A 208 14.57 -15.22 -23.01
C ILE A 208 14.11 -15.46 -24.45
N HIS A 209 13.34 -14.53 -25.01
CA HIS A 209 12.62 -14.73 -26.27
C HIS A 209 13.17 -13.89 -27.44
N GLY A 210 14.13 -13.01 -27.20
CA GLY A 210 14.65 -12.09 -28.22
C GLY A 210 15.38 -12.77 -29.38
N GLN A 211 15.78 -14.03 -29.21
CA GLN A 211 16.46 -14.83 -30.25
C GLN A 211 15.53 -15.82 -30.95
N HIS A 212 14.25 -15.88 -30.57
CA HIS A 212 13.24 -16.75 -31.18
C HIS A 212 13.23 -16.55 -32.71
N PRO A 213 13.30 -17.62 -33.53
CA PRO A 213 13.02 -19.03 -33.20
C PRO A 213 14.18 -19.85 -32.61
N ASN A 214 15.36 -19.27 -32.43
CA ASN A 214 16.49 -19.96 -31.85
C ASN A 214 16.34 -20.05 -30.32
N PRO A 215 16.81 -21.15 -29.69
CA PRO A 215 16.79 -21.26 -28.24
C PRO A 215 17.67 -20.17 -27.62
N PRO A 216 17.34 -19.70 -26.40
CA PRO A 216 18.10 -18.66 -25.74
C PRO A 216 19.57 -19.09 -25.50
N SER A 217 20.52 -18.27 -25.96
CA SER A 217 21.95 -18.59 -25.94
C SER A 217 22.74 -18.04 -24.74
N ARG A 218 22.12 -17.23 -23.85
CA ARG A 218 22.81 -16.59 -22.72
C ARG A 218 22.02 -16.64 -21.41
N ARG A 219 22.75 -16.83 -20.31
CA ARG A 219 22.41 -16.31 -18.97
C ARG A 219 22.42 -14.78 -19.04
N GLY A 220 21.28 -14.17 -19.35
CA GLY A 220 20.95 -12.89 -18.75
C GLY A 220 20.55 -13.20 -17.32
N LEU A 221 21.41 -12.91 -16.34
CA LEU A 221 20.91 -12.79 -14.97
C LEU A 221 20.02 -11.55 -15.03
N LEU A 222 18.70 -11.72 -15.04
CA LEU A 222 17.76 -10.62 -14.87
C LEU A 222 18.04 -10.01 -13.50
N GLY A 223 19.03 -9.13 -13.45
CA GLY A 223 19.42 -8.36 -12.28
C GLY A 223 18.44 -7.23 -12.10
N VAL A 224 17.15 -7.56 -11.96
CA VAL A 224 16.16 -6.57 -11.53
C VAL A 224 16.29 -6.49 -10.02
N ASP A 225 17.33 -5.79 -9.59
CA ASP A 225 17.52 -5.41 -8.20
C ASP A 225 16.38 -4.47 -7.86
N HIS A 226 15.32 -5.00 -7.26
CA HIS A 226 14.22 -4.20 -6.75
C HIS A 226 14.70 -3.63 -5.43
N PRO A 227 15.03 -2.32 -5.34
CA PRO A 227 15.51 -1.76 -4.08
C PRO A 227 14.38 -1.86 -3.06
N ASP A 228 14.51 -2.83 -2.16
CA ASP A 228 13.60 -2.96 -1.04
C ASP A 228 13.72 -1.70 -0.18
N LEU A 229 12.57 -1.13 0.21
CA LEU A 229 12.56 0.15 0.89
C LEU A 229 13.16 -0.01 2.29
N THR A 230 14.34 0.58 2.52
CA THR A 230 15.01 0.51 3.82
C THR A 230 14.16 1.16 4.92
N LEU A 231 14.39 0.80 6.18
CA LEU A 231 13.67 1.44 7.31
C LEU A 231 13.91 2.95 7.36
N SER A 232 15.13 3.39 7.01
CA SER A 232 15.44 4.81 6.86
C SER A 232 14.70 5.45 5.69
N GLY A 233 14.49 4.71 4.59
CA GLY A 233 13.63 5.12 3.48
C GLY A 233 12.18 5.35 3.90
N VAL A 234 11.58 4.41 4.66
CA VAL A 234 10.23 4.58 5.22
C VAL A 234 10.14 5.84 6.08
N LEU A 235 11.10 6.01 6.99
CA LEU A 235 11.16 7.18 7.86
C LEU A 235 11.27 8.46 7.03
N GLY A 236 12.17 8.51 6.04
CA GLY A 236 12.34 9.65 5.15
C GLY A 236 11.05 10.02 4.41
N VAL A 237 10.28 9.04 3.94
CA VAL A 237 8.97 9.26 3.30
C VAL A 237 7.96 9.82 4.31
N VAL A 238 7.85 9.23 5.50
CA VAL A 238 6.93 9.72 6.55
C VAL A 238 7.26 11.16 6.95
N LEU A 239 8.55 11.49 7.12
CA LEU A 239 9.00 12.86 7.41
C LEU A 239 8.65 13.83 6.27
N ALA A 240 8.90 13.44 5.02
CA ALA A 240 8.61 14.28 3.86
C ALA A 240 7.10 14.54 3.71
N VAL A 241 6.27 13.52 3.89
CA VAL A 241 4.81 13.67 3.85
C VAL A 241 4.29 14.49 5.02
N GLY A 242 4.79 14.26 6.25
CA GLY A 242 4.41 15.07 7.41
C GLY A 242 4.73 16.56 7.21
N GLY A 243 5.88 16.87 6.63
CA GLY A 243 6.26 18.24 6.26
C GLY A 243 5.39 18.83 5.15
N LEU A 244 5.09 18.05 4.10
CA LEU A 244 4.20 18.46 3.01
C LEU A 244 2.79 18.75 3.53
N ASP A 245 2.22 17.87 4.34
CA ASP A 245 0.86 18.02 4.85
C ASP A 245 0.75 19.18 5.85
N ALA A 246 1.81 19.47 6.62
CA ALA A 246 1.87 20.65 7.46
C ALA A 246 1.87 21.94 6.61
N LEU A 247 2.61 21.95 5.49
CA LEU A 247 2.59 23.06 4.54
C LEU A 247 1.21 23.23 3.88
N LEU A 248 0.59 22.13 3.44
CA LEU A 248 -0.76 22.16 2.87
C LEU A 248 -1.80 22.66 3.89
N ALA A 249 -1.69 22.23 5.16
CA ALA A 249 -2.54 22.71 6.23
C ALA A 249 -2.34 24.20 6.54
N TRP A 250 -1.10 24.69 6.49
CA TRP A 250 -0.79 26.12 6.60
C TRP A 250 -1.44 26.94 5.47
N LEU A 251 -1.54 26.36 4.26
CA LEU A 251 -2.27 26.94 3.13
C LEU A 251 -3.80 26.82 3.26
N GLY A 252 -4.32 26.28 4.36
CA GLY A 252 -5.76 26.12 4.63
C GLY A 252 -6.40 24.85 4.04
N LEU A 253 -5.59 23.84 3.66
CA LEU A 253 -6.10 22.59 3.09
C LEU A 253 -6.27 21.50 4.16
N TYR A 254 -7.25 20.62 3.95
CA TYR A 254 -7.57 19.54 4.88
C TYR A 254 -6.68 18.30 4.66
N ALA A 255 -5.38 18.44 4.88
CA ALA A 255 -4.39 17.45 4.47
C ALA A 255 -4.20 16.25 5.41
N HIS A 256 -4.62 16.31 6.69
CA HIS A 256 -4.21 15.28 7.66
C HIS A 256 -4.67 13.84 7.35
N VAL A 257 -5.74 13.68 6.57
CA VAL A 257 -6.23 12.36 6.13
C VAL A 257 -5.20 11.69 5.24
N HIS A 258 -4.47 12.46 4.41
CA HIS A 258 -3.39 11.94 3.60
C HIS A 258 -2.26 11.37 4.48
N PHE A 259 -1.73 12.17 5.42
CA PHE A 259 -0.73 11.70 6.38
C PHE A 259 -1.20 10.49 7.20
N ALA A 260 -2.47 10.45 7.63
CA ALA A 260 -3.05 9.32 8.35
C ALA A 260 -2.94 7.99 7.57
N VAL A 261 -3.32 8.02 6.29
CA VAL A 261 -3.25 6.83 5.42
C VAL A 261 -1.80 6.43 5.17
N VAL A 262 -0.92 7.41 4.91
CA VAL A 262 0.52 7.17 4.70
C VAL A 262 1.16 6.52 5.94
N LEU A 263 0.87 7.04 7.13
CA LEU A 263 1.35 6.50 8.39
C LEU A 263 0.86 5.07 8.61
N GLY A 264 -0.43 4.81 8.39
CA GLY A 264 -0.98 3.46 8.53
C GLY A 264 -0.36 2.45 7.56
N LEU A 265 -0.13 2.84 6.30
CA LEU A 265 0.57 2.00 5.32
C LEU A 265 2.04 1.77 5.70
N ALA A 266 2.72 2.78 6.25
CA ALA A 266 4.09 2.65 6.76
C ALA A 266 4.16 1.65 7.93
N LEU A 267 3.20 1.72 8.86
CA LEU A 267 3.06 0.78 9.97
C LEU A 267 2.80 -0.64 9.47
N SER A 268 1.91 -0.83 8.49
CA SER A 268 1.65 -2.13 7.86
C SER A 268 2.90 -2.69 7.18
N TYR A 269 3.60 -1.89 6.37
CA TYR A 269 4.79 -2.33 5.65
C TYR A 269 5.93 -2.71 6.59
N THR A 270 6.25 -1.84 7.56
CA THR A 270 7.32 -2.11 8.54
C THR A 270 6.98 -3.27 9.47
N GLY A 271 5.70 -3.42 9.84
CA GLY A 271 5.20 -4.56 10.61
C GLY A 271 5.42 -5.87 9.87
N LEU A 272 5.03 -5.96 8.59
CA LEU A 272 5.27 -7.15 7.76
C LEU A 272 6.77 -7.45 7.63
N LYS A 273 7.57 -6.43 7.29
CA LYS A 273 9.02 -6.54 7.09
C LYS A 273 9.77 -7.00 8.34
N LEU A 274 9.23 -6.71 9.53
CA LEU A 274 9.82 -7.07 10.82
C LEU A 274 9.03 -8.17 11.55
N SER A 275 8.16 -8.90 10.85
CA SER A 275 7.33 -9.97 11.44
C SER A 275 8.15 -11.06 12.14
N ASP A 276 9.34 -11.36 11.64
CA ASP A 276 10.30 -12.31 12.25
C ASP A 276 11.05 -11.75 13.47
N LYS A 277 10.97 -10.44 13.72
CA LYS A 277 11.74 -9.72 14.75
C LYS A 277 10.79 -8.89 15.61
N PRO A 278 9.92 -9.52 16.42
CA PRO A 278 8.78 -8.85 17.06
C PRO A 278 9.17 -7.68 17.97
N ILE A 279 10.29 -7.78 18.70
CA ILE A 279 10.78 -6.69 19.56
C ILE A 279 11.23 -5.48 18.71
N ARG A 280 11.94 -5.74 17.60
CA ARG A 280 12.36 -4.68 16.68
C ARG A 280 11.15 -4.08 15.95
N GLY A 281 10.19 -4.92 15.57
CA GLY A 281 8.91 -4.50 15.01
C GLY A 281 8.18 -3.55 15.95
N LEU A 282 8.04 -3.93 17.23
CA LEU A 282 7.43 -3.09 18.26
C LEU A 282 8.15 -1.75 18.43
N ALA A 283 9.49 -1.76 18.53
CA ALA A 283 10.27 -0.53 18.68
C ALA A 283 10.10 0.42 17.48
N VAL A 284 10.10 -0.11 16.25
CA VAL A 284 9.90 0.68 15.03
C VAL A 284 8.46 1.20 14.94
N SER A 285 7.46 0.35 15.19
CA SER A 285 6.05 0.77 15.21
C SER A 285 5.80 1.84 16.27
N TYR A 286 6.40 1.69 17.46
CA TYR A 286 6.29 2.69 18.52
C TYR A 286 6.91 4.03 18.11
N GLY A 287 8.11 4.00 17.52
CA GLY A 287 8.74 5.20 16.97
C GLY A 287 7.91 5.87 15.87
N LEU A 288 7.33 5.09 14.95
CA LEU A 288 6.45 5.61 13.89
C LEU A 288 5.15 6.18 14.45
N VAL A 289 4.52 5.52 15.43
CA VAL A 289 3.31 6.02 16.10
C VAL A 289 3.60 7.36 16.79
N TYR A 290 4.72 7.47 17.49
CA TYR A 290 5.12 8.69 18.19
C TYR A 290 5.43 9.84 17.21
N LEU A 291 6.16 9.55 16.14
CA LEU A 291 6.40 10.50 15.06
C LEU A 291 5.10 10.90 14.36
N GLY A 292 4.22 9.94 14.12
CA GLY A 292 2.89 10.15 13.57
C GLY A 292 2.09 11.15 14.39
N PHE A 293 2.01 10.93 15.70
CA PHE A 293 1.35 11.87 16.62
C PHE A 293 1.99 13.27 16.53
N ALA A 294 3.32 13.37 16.57
CA ALA A 294 4.04 14.64 16.50
C ALA A 294 3.80 15.41 15.19
N PHE A 295 3.85 14.75 14.03
CA PHE A 295 3.58 15.39 12.74
C PHE A 295 2.11 15.78 12.60
N SER A 296 1.18 14.95 13.06
CA SER A 296 -0.23 15.31 13.06
C SER A 296 -0.51 16.50 13.96
N THR A 297 0.17 16.63 15.11
CA THR A 297 0.16 17.86 15.92
C THR A 297 0.72 19.06 15.17
N LEU A 298 1.83 18.90 14.44
CA LEU A 298 2.37 19.98 13.61
C LEU A 298 1.38 20.40 12.51
N VAL A 299 0.71 19.45 11.86
CA VAL A 299 -0.34 19.72 10.85
C VAL A 299 -1.51 20.49 11.46
N GLY A 300 -1.98 20.07 12.64
CA GLY A 300 -3.05 20.76 13.37
C GLY A 300 -2.67 22.18 13.80
N PHE A 301 -1.44 22.35 14.27
CA PHE A 301 -0.89 23.65 14.66
C PHE A 301 -0.77 24.59 13.45
N ALA A 302 -0.20 24.09 12.34
CA ALA A 302 -0.03 24.86 11.11
C ALA A 302 -1.37 25.26 10.49
N GLY A 303 -2.36 24.36 10.51
CA GLY A 303 -3.71 24.57 10.00
C GLY A 303 -4.74 24.99 11.06
N TYR A 304 -4.33 25.67 12.14
CA TYR A 304 -5.21 25.90 13.29
C TYR A 304 -6.56 26.53 12.92
N THR A 305 -6.59 27.44 11.94
CA THR A 305 -7.82 28.09 11.43
C THR A 305 -8.79 27.11 10.80
N THR A 306 -8.27 26.04 10.18
CA THR A 306 -9.05 24.98 9.55
C THR A 306 -9.57 23.99 10.60
N TYR A 307 -8.76 23.69 11.61
CA TYR A 307 -9.03 22.61 12.56
C TYR A 307 -9.67 23.05 13.90
N THR A 308 -9.74 24.36 14.21
CA THR A 308 -10.37 24.84 15.45
C THR A 308 -11.86 24.52 15.52
N ASN A 309 -12.57 24.56 14.39
CA ASN A 309 -13.99 24.17 14.36
C ASN A 309 -14.18 22.69 14.68
N LEU A 310 -13.25 21.85 14.22
CA LEU A 310 -13.25 20.42 14.56
C LEU A 310 -12.98 20.22 16.05
N ALA A 311 -11.99 20.93 16.61
CA ALA A 311 -11.65 20.85 18.03
C ALA A 311 -12.85 21.18 18.94
N LYS A 312 -13.62 22.22 18.62
CA LYS A 312 -14.84 22.61 19.38
C LYS A 312 -15.93 21.54 19.41
N LEU A 313 -16.08 20.77 18.32
CA LEU A 313 -17.04 19.65 18.26
C LEU A 313 -16.60 18.48 19.17
N PHE A 314 -15.30 18.24 19.29
CA PHE A 314 -14.77 17.21 20.18
C PHE A 314 -14.84 17.64 21.66
N GLU A 315 -14.59 18.91 21.95
CA GLU A 315 -14.66 19.44 23.31
C GLU A 315 -16.07 19.33 23.92
N SER A 316 -17.11 19.63 23.13
CA SER A 316 -18.50 19.47 23.59
C SER A 316 -18.84 18.02 23.92
N SER A 317 -18.33 17.06 23.14
CA SER A 317 -18.51 15.62 23.35
C SER A 317 -17.73 15.12 24.59
N ALA A 318 -16.51 15.62 24.80
CA ALA A 318 -15.70 15.27 25.96
C ALA A 318 -16.26 15.83 27.28
N SER A 319 -16.95 16.99 27.24
CA SER A 319 -17.55 17.63 28.41
C SER A 319 -18.61 16.77 29.11
N GLU A 320 -19.26 15.85 28.39
CA GLU A 320 -20.22 14.90 28.95
C GLU A 320 -19.54 13.77 29.71
N ALA A 321 -18.35 13.33 29.27
CA ALA A 321 -17.58 12.29 29.93
C ALA A 321 -17.06 12.73 31.31
N TYR A 322 -16.71 14.00 31.48
CA TYR A 322 -16.26 14.56 32.77
C TYR A 322 -17.35 14.61 33.85
N LYS A 323 -18.63 14.43 33.48
CA LYS A 323 -19.74 14.31 34.44
C LYS A 323 -19.83 12.91 35.04
N LEU A 324 -19.08 11.95 34.51
CA LEU A 324 -18.99 10.59 35.03
C LEU A 324 -18.02 10.57 36.22
N GLY A 325 -18.29 9.74 37.23
CA GLY A 325 -17.31 9.49 38.30
C GLY A 325 -16.01 8.87 37.78
N ALA A 326 -14.97 8.79 38.60
CA ALA A 326 -13.64 8.33 38.19
C ALA A 326 -13.64 6.99 37.42
N LEU A 327 -14.47 6.02 37.86
CA LEU A 327 -14.63 4.74 37.18
C LEU A 327 -15.25 4.88 35.77
N GLY A 328 -16.19 5.80 35.59
CA GLY A 328 -16.79 6.08 34.29
C GLY A 328 -15.83 6.76 33.32
N ILE A 329 -15.01 7.70 33.81
CA ILE A 329 -13.91 8.32 33.03
C ILE A 329 -12.91 7.24 32.59
N LEU A 330 -12.49 6.37 33.50
CA LEU A 330 -11.58 5.25 33.19
C LEU A 330 -12.10 4.38 32.05
N PHE A 331 -13.35 3.92 32.14
CA PHE A 331 -13.94 3.08 31.12
C PHE A 331 -14.13 3.83 29.80
N TYR A 332 -14.50 5.10 29.84
CA TYR A 332 -14.62 5.92 28.64
C TYR A 332 -13.29 6.01 27.89
N ILE A 333 -12.20 6.37 28.58
CA ILE A 333 -10.85 6.47 28.00
C ILE A 333 -10.39 5.09 27.48
N PHE A 334 -10.53 4.05 28.30
CA PHE A 334 -10.12 2.70 27.92
C PHE A 334 -10.87 2.20 26.69
N PHE A 335 -12.21 2.26 26.67
CA PHE A 335 -12.99 1.74 25.55
C PHE A 335 -12.78 2.56 24.28
N ASN A 336 -12.59 3.87 24.38
CA ASN A 336 -12.25 4.70 23.22
C ASN A 336 -10.94 4.22 22.57
N ASN A 337 -9.86 4.17 23.34
CA ASN A 337 -8.54 3.77 22.84
C ASN A 337 -8.50 2.28 22.44
N PHE A 338 -9.16 1.42 23.20
CA PHE A 338 -9.29 0.00 22.88
C PHE A 338 -10.06 -0.23 21.58
N SER A 339 -11.12 0.52 21.31
CA SER A 339 -11.89 0.37 20.06
C SER A 339 -11.06 0.71 18.82
N ILE A 340 -10.25 1.78 18.89
CA ILE A 340 -9.31 2.18 17.82
C ILE A 340 -8.24 1.09 17.65
N ALA A 341 -7.64 0.66 18.75
CA ALA A 341 -6.56 -0.31 18.73
C ALA A 341 -7.04 -1.69 18.24
N LEU A 342 -8.17 -2.19 18.74
CA LEU A 342 -8.73 -3.48 18.31
C LEU A 342 -9.16 -3.45 16.84
N SER A 343 -9.72 -2.34 16.37
CA SER A 343 -10.05 -2.13 14.96
C SER A 343 -8.81 -2.13 14.04
N SER A 344 -7.61 -2.06 14.63
CA SER A 344 -6.34 -2.19 13.91
C SER A 344 -5.76 -3.61 13.86
N ALA A 345 -6.39 -4.56 14.54
CA ALA A 345 -6.01 -5.97 14.47
C ALA A 345 -6.19 -6.62 13.08
N PRO A 346 -7.15 -6.24 12.22
CA PRO A 346 -7.28 -6.82 10.88
C PRO A 346 -5.95 -6.75 10.11
N PRO A 347 -5.54 -7.83 9.43
CA PRO A 347 -4.25 -7.89 8.76
C PRO A 347 -4.18 -6.88 7.62
N LEU A 348 -3.02 -6.24 7.46
CA LEU A 348 -2.66 -5.28 6.39
C LEU A 348 -3.40 -3.94 6.43
N LEU A 349 -4.71 -3.94 6.65
CA LEU A 349 -5.56 -2.74 6.62
C LEU A 349 -5.76 -2.14 8.00
N GLY A 350 -5.69 -2.95 9.06
CA GLY A 350 -5.93 -2.49 10.43
C GLY A 350 -5.06 -1.30 10.87
N PRO A 351 -3.74 -1.26 10.59
CA PRO A 351 -2.90 -0.12 10.96
C PRO A 351 -3.32 1.22 10.35
N LEU A 352 -4.15 1.24 9.30
CA LEU A 352 -4.78 2.47 8.80
C LEU A 352 -5.69 3.12 9.84
N VAL A 353 -6.37 2.33 10.68
CA VAL A 353 -7.24 2.84 11.75
C VAL A 353 -6.42 3.51 12.84
N VAL A 354 -5.24 2.96 13.19
CA VAL A 354 -4.29 3.63 14.09
C VAL A 354 -3.80 4.93 13.47
N GLY A 355 -3.41 4.91 12.19
CA GLY A 355 -3.00 6.11 11.48
C GLY A 355 -4.07 7.20 11.52
N TYR A 356 -5.33 6.85 11.27
CA TYR A 356 -6.46 7.77 11.36
C TYR A 356 -6.73 8.29 12.77
N GLY A 357 -6.79 7.40 13.77
CA GLY A 357 -7.01 7.78 15.17
C GLY A 357 -5.90 8.71 15.69
N LEU A 358 -4.64 8.37 15.45
CA LEU A 358 -3.48 9.19 15.83
C LEU A 358 -3.51 10.54 15.14
N SER A 359 -3.82 10.58 13.85
CA SER A 359 -3.82 11.83 13.11
C SER A 359 -4.94 12.76 13.53
N ASN A 360 -6.14 12.24 13.80
CA ASN A 360 -7.23 13.04 14.36
C ASN A 360 -6.85 13.62 15.72
N SER A 361 -6.39 12.78 16.66
CA SER A 361 -6.00 13.22 18.00
C SER A 361 -4.86 14.24 17.94
N GLY A 362 -3.85 13.98 17.11
CA GLY A 362 -2.71 14.87 16.90
C GLY A 362 -3.15 16.22 16.36
N VAL A 363 -3.99 16.26 15.32
CA VAL A 363 -4.46 17.50 14.68
C VAL A 363 -5.31 18.33 15.61
N ILE A 364 -6.24 17.70 16.35
CA ILE A 364 -7.07 18.40 17.34
C ILE A 364 -6.18 19.01 18.42
N TYR A 365 -5.25 18.24 18.97
CA TYR A 365 -4.31 18.72 19.96
C TYR A 365 -3.43 19.85 19.43
N GLY A 366 -2.95 19.75 18.19
CA GLY A 366 -2.19 20.81 17.51
C GLY A 366 -2.97 22.12 17.36
N ALA A 367 -4.24 22.03 16.99
CA ALA A 367 -5.12 23.19 16.89
C ALA A 367 -5.36 23.85 18.26
N LEU A 368 -5.56 23.05 19.32
CA LEU A 368 -5.71 23.55 20.70
C LEU A 368 -4.40 24.15 21.26
N LEU A 369 -3.25 23.61 20.87
CA LEU A 369 -1.95 24.20 21.19
C LEU A 369 -1.79 25.58 20.56
N ALA A 370 -2.20 25.72 19.30
CA ALA A 370 -2.14 27.00 18.59
C ALA A 370 -3.12 28.04 19.13
N SER A 371 -4.29 27.63 19.65
CA SER A 371 -5.25 28.52 20.31
C SER A 371 -4.84 28.91 21.74
N GLY A 372 -3.82 28.26 22.30
CA GLY A 372 -3.38 28.46 23.69
C GLY A 372 -4.22 27.73 24.73
N GLU A 373 -5.08 26.81 24.30
CA GLU A 373 -6.01 26.04 25.16
C GLU A 373 -5.40 24.70 25.62
N ALA A 374 -4.27 24.28 25.04
CA ALA A 374 -3.55 23.06 25.44
C ALA A 374 -2.10 23.33 25.87
N THR A 375 -1.54 22.40 26.65
CA THR A 375 -0.13 22.42 27.07
C THR A 375 0.72 21.54 26.17
N PRO A 376 1.93 21.96 25.72
CA PRO A 376 2.81 21.13 24.90
C PRO A 376 3.31 19.88 25.64
N LEU A 377 3.11 19.80 26.96
CA LEU A 377 3.58 18.72 27.81
C LEU A 377 2.86 17.38 27.56
N LEU A 378 1.76 17.33 26.79
CA LEU A 378 1.01 16.10 26.54
C LEU A 378 1.92 14.97 26.03
N PHE A 379 2.87 15.28 25.15
CA PHE A 379 3.82 14.29 24.61
C PHE A 379 4.55 13.48 25.69
N ILE A 380 4.84 14.11 26.82
CA ILE A 380 5.60 13.50 27.92
C ILE A 380 4.73 13.20 29.15
N MET A 381 3.42 13.46 29.08
CA MET A 381 2.50 13.05 30.15
C MET A 381 2.49 11.53 30.24
N PRO A 382 2.53 10.94 31.44
CA PRO A 382 2.84 9.51 31.59
C PRO A 382 1.81 8.57 30.95
N HIS A 383 0.57 9.01 30.70
CA HIS A 383 -0.42 8.20 29.98
C HIS A 383 -0.14 8.12 28.48
N THR A 384 0.40 9.19 27.86
CA THR A 384 0.57 9.28 26.40
C THR A 384 1.60 8.27 25.86
N PRO A 385 2.84 8.16 26.37
CA PRO A 385 3.77 7.11 25.94
C PRO A 385 3.20 5.70 26.10
N VAL A 386 2.41 5.46 27.15
CA VAL A 386 1.81 4.15 27.43
C VAL A 386 0.67 3.84 26.45
N GLU A 387 -0.17 4.82 26.14
CA GLU A 387 -1.23 4.69 25.12
C GLU A 387 -0.64 4.41 23.74
N LEU A 388 0.35 5.22 23.33
CA LEU A 388 1.04 5.07 22.05
C LEU A 388 1.76 3.72 21.94
N LEU A 389 2.28 3.19 23.05
CA LEU A 389 2.82 1.84 23.10
C LEU A 389 1.73 0.79 22.86
N GLY A 390 0.53 0.98 23.43
CA GLY A 390 -0.63 0.14 23.16
C GLY A 390 -0.94 0.03 21.68
N TYR A 391 -1.00 1.15 20.95
CA TYR A 391 -1.22 1.15 19.49
C TYR A 391 -0.11 0.43 18.71
N ALA A 392 1.15 0.59 19.12
CA ALA A 392 2.27 -0.11 18.52
C ALA A 392 2.18 -1.63 18.72
N VAL A 393 1.74 -2.08 19.90
CA VAL A 393 1.52 -3.51 20.19
C VAL A 393 0.43 -4.09 19.29
N PHE A 394 -0.69 -3.38 19.08
CA PHE A 394 -1.75 -3.83 18.17
C PHE A 394 -1.30 -3.86 16.70
N THR A 395 -0.48 -2.90 16.27
CA THR A 395 0.15 -2.92 14.94
C THR A 395 1.00 -4.18 14.73
N VAL A 396 1.79 -4.58 15.74
CA VAL A 396 2.56 -5.83 15.71
C VAL A 396 1.64 -7.05 15.65
N ALA A 397 0.53 -7.05 16.39
CA ALA A 397 -0.45 -8.13 16.33
C ALA A 397 -1.05 -8.29 14.92
N SER A 398 -1.38 -7.18 14.25
CA SER A 398 -1.85 -7.19 12.85
C SER A 398 -0.82 -7.81 11.90
N ALA A 399 0.46 -7.45 12.06
CA ALA A 399 1.55 -8.04 11.27
C ALA A 399 1.74 -9.54 11.54
N GLN A 400 1.58 -9.98 12.79
CA GLN A 400 1.62 -11.40 13.17
C GLN A 400 0.46 -12.19 12.54
N LEU A 401 -0.75 -11.62 12.53
CA LEU A 401 -1.91 -12.20 11.84
C LEU A 401 -1.67 -12.31 10.33
N ALA A 402 -1.12 -11.26 9.70
CA ALA A 402 -0.88 -11.24 8.26
C ALA A 402 0.23 -12.21 7.81
N SER A 403 1.29 -12.35 8.62
CA SER A 403 2.43 -13.21 8.31
C SER A 403 2.26 -14.67 8.76
N GLY A 404 1.28 -14.93 9.64
CA GLY A 404 1.12 -16.24 10.29
C GLY A 404 2.22 -16.56 11.31
N LYS A 405 3.03 -15.57 11.72
CA LYS A 405 4.17 -15.75 12.63
C LYS A 405 3.85 -15.18 14.01
N GLY A 406 4.26 -15.89 15.07
CA GLY A 406 4.08 -15.43 16.45
C GLY A 406 2.71 -15.79 17.05
N SER A 407 2.31 -15.06 18.10
CA SER A 407 1.06 -15.33 18.84
C SER A 407 0.23 -14.06 18.94
N PRO A 408 -0.58 -13.72 17.90
CA PRO A 408 -1.28 -12.45 17.83
C PRO A 408 -2.24 -12.24 19.00
N TRP A 409 -2.88 -13.30 19.51
CA TRP A 409 -3.76 -13.20 20.68
C TRP A 409 -3.04 -12.78 21.96
N LYS A 410 -1.82 -13.29 22.19
CA LYS A 410 -1.01 -12.84 23.34
C LYS A 410 -0.65 -11.37 23.19
N THR A 411 -0.28 -10.96 21.99
CA THR A 411 0.06 -9.57 21.68
C THR A 411 -1.16 -8.64 21.90
N ILE A 412 -2.36 -9.06 21.47
CA ILE A 412 -3.61 -8.31 21.70
C ILE A 412 -3.92 -8.18 23.19
N VAL A 413 -3.78 -9.26 23.97
CA VAL A 413 -3.98 -9.21 25.44
C VAL A 413 -3.00 -8.24 26.09
N VAL A 414 -1.72 -8.31 25.72
CA VAL A 414 -0.70 -7.36 26.22
C VAL A 414 -1.07 -5.92 25.85
N GLY A 415 -1.46 -5.67 24.60
CA GLY A 415 -1.89 -4.33 24.16
C GLY A 415 -3.10 -3.82 24.94
N SER A 416 -4.06 -4.69 25.22
CA SER A 416 -5.26 -4.36 26.01
C SER A 416 -4.89 -3.95 27.44
N LEU A 417 -3.97 -4.69 28.07
CA LEU A 417 -3.48 -4.37 29.42
C LEU A 417 -2.70 -3.06 29.44
N VAL A 418 -1.88 -2.79 28.41
CA VAL A 418 -1.15 -1.53 28.27
C VAL A 418 -2.12 -0.35 28.13
N LEU A 419 -3.17 -0.47 27.30
CA LEU A 419 -4.18 0.58 27.16
C LEU A 419 -4.98 0.80 28.44
N LEU A 420 -5.30 -0.26 29.19
CA LEU A 420 -5.95 -0.13 30.50
C LEU A 420 -5.05 0.62 31.50
N ALA A 421 -3.75 0.32 31.50
CA ALA A 421 -2.78 1.04 32.32
C ALA A 421 -2.69 2.53 31.92
N ALA A 422 -2.67 2.84 30.63
CA ALA A 422 -2.71 4.22 30.14
C ALA A 422 -3.95 4.97 30.65
N ALA A 423 -5.13 4.36 30.49
CA ALA A 423 -6.40 4.93 30.94
C ALA A 423 -6.45 5.16 32.46
N ALA A 424 -5.87 4.24 33.24
CA ALA A 424 -5.76 4.39 34.70
C ALA A 424 -4.86 5.56 35.10
N VAL A 425 -3.71 5.72 34.43
CA VAL A 425 -2.80 6.85 34.66
C VAL A 425 -3.49 8.16 34.28
N GLU A 426 -4.14 8.24 33.14
CA GLU A 426 -4.85 9.45 32.68
C GLU A 426 -5.98 9.83 33.65
N THR A 427 -6.81 8.86 34.04
CA THR A 427 -7.90 9.08 35.00
C THR A 427 -7.37 9.61 36.33
N SER A 428 -6.25 9.07 36.83
CA SER A 428 -5.64 9.54 38.08
C SER A 428 -5.16 10.99 38.00
N LEU A 429 -4.62 11.41 36.85
CA LEU A 429 -4.17 12.77 36.61
C LEU A 429 -5.35 13.75 36.54
N ILE A 430 -6.43 13.36 35.87
CA ILE A 430 -7.66 14.16 35.79
C ILE A 430 -8.27 14.32 37.19
N ALA A 431 -8.42 13.21 37.93
CA ALA A 431 -8.99 13.23 39.28
C ALA A 431 -8.17 14.10 40.25
N SER A 432 -6.83 14.08 40.15
CA SER A 432 -5.95 14.92 40.99
C SER A 432 -6.02 16.42 40.69
N ARG A 433 -6.66 16.84 39.59
CA ARG A 433 -6.86 18.26 39.24
C ARG A 433 -8.25 18.78 39.59
N LEU A 434 -9.22 17.88 39.82
CA LEU A 434 -10.59 18.22 40.19
C LEU A 434 -10.77 18.34 41.72
N HIS A 435 -9.77 17.93 42.49
CA HIS A 435 -9.62 18.11 43.94
C HIS A 435 -8.45 19.03 44.22
#